data_AF-A0A8J3SDH5-F1
#
_entry.id   AF-A0A8J3SDH5-F1
#
_cell.length_a   1.000
_cell.length_b   1.000
_cell.length_c   1.000
_cell.angle_alpha   90.00
_cell.angle_beta   90.00
_cell.angle_gamma   90.00
#
_symmetry.space_group_name_H-M   'P 1'
#
loop_
_entity.id
_entity.type
_entity.pdbx_description
1 polymer ?
#
loop_
_entity_poly.entity_id
_entity_poly.type
_entity_poly.pdbx_seq_one_letter_code
_entity_poly.pdbx_strand_id
1 'polypeptide(L)' 'MLICPDCQRTHDLDLDTCTTCGSIALICRLGEVECRSCGAVRLAGSRPESPARPDGLADEVAAALDRVLGRLTSHA' A
#
# COMPACT_ATOMS: atom_id res chain seq x y z
N MET A 1 -7.33 4.83 14.63
CA MET A 1 -6.49 5.61 13.69
C MET A 1 -6.10 4.67 12.57
N LEU A 2 -6.46 4.95 11.32
CA LEU A 2 -6.15 4.09 10.17
C LEU A 2 -5.04 4.76 9.36
N ILE A 3 -3.87 4.14 9.33
CA ILE A 3 -2.72 4.61 8.56
C ILE A 3 -2.66 3.76 7.28
N CYS A 4 -2.41 4.37 6.11
CA CYS A 4 -2.36 3.63 4.86
C CYS A 4 -1.25 2.54 4.90
N PRO A 5 -1.46 1.31 4.40
CA PRO A 5 -0.46 0.24 4.50
C PRO A 5 0.88 0.58 3.84
N ASP A 6 0.85 1.35 2.76
CA ASP A 6 2.07 1.86 2.13
C ASP A 6 2.80 2.85 3.04
N CYS A 7 2.06 3.77 3.67
CA CYS A 7 2.54 4.73 4.65
C CYS A 7 3.12 4.05 5.91
N GLN A 8 2.62 2.86 6.29
CA GLN A 8 3.15 2.07 7.40
C GLN A 8 4.45 1.34 7.02
N ARG A 9 4.63 0.98 5.75
CA ARG A 9 5.82 0.25 5.26
C ARG A 9 6.97 1.19 4.91
N THR A 10 6.69 2.42 4.51
CA THR A 10 7.73 3.41 4.23
C THR A 10 8.27 3.98 5.54
N HIS A 11 9.20 3.23 6.16
CA HIS A 11 9.89 3.62 7.39
C HIS A 11 10.80 4.86 7.25
N ASP A 12 11.09 5.26 6.02
CA ASP A 12 12.04 6.32 5.67
C ASP A 12 11.42 7.31 4.67
N LEU A 13 10.18 7.73 4.94
CA LEU A 13 9.63 8.87 4.22
C LEU A 13 10.20 10.11 4.90
N ASP A 14 11.13 10.83 4.23
CA ASP A 14 11.68 12.12 4.67
C ASP A 14 10.55 13.16 4.77
N LEU A 15 9.79 13.06 5.86
CA LEU A 15 8.67 13.89 6.27
C LEU A 15 9.14 15.00 7.23
N ASP A 16 10.46 15.21 7.36
CA ASP A 16 10.99 16.04 8.43
C ASP A 16 10.56 17.49 8.25
N THR A 17 10.52 18.00 7.00
CA THR A 17 10.01 19.34 6.70
C THR A 17 9.49 19.51 5.27
N CYS A 18 8.58 20.46 5.07
CA CYS A 18 8.20 20.94 3.75
C CYS A 18 9.37 21.71 3.11
N THR A 19 9.81 21.31 1.91
CA THR A 19 10.89 22.00 1.19
C THR A 19 10.53 23.41 0.72
N THR A 20 9.23 23.76 0.67
CA THR A 20 8.75 25.09 0.26
C THR A 20 8.72 26.08 1.42
N CYS A 21 8.31 25.67 2.62
CA CYS A 21 8.04 26.58 3.74
C CYS A 21 8.63 26.16 5.09
N GLY A 22 9.32 25.02 5.17
CA GLY A 22 9.94 24.50 6.40
C GLY A 22 8.96 23.90 7.42
N SER A 23 7.65 23.91 7.14
CA SER A 23 6.64 23.37 8.07
C SER A 23 6.75 21.85 8.22
N ILE A 24 6.50 21.35 9.44
CA ILE A 24 6.37 19.92 9.76
C ILE A 24 4.94 19.40 9.60
N ALA A 25 3.98 20.26 9.26
CA ALA A 25 2.56 19.91 9.13
C ALA A 25 2.28 19.19 7.79
N LEU A 26 2.91 18.03 7.59
CA LEU A 26 2.76 17.20 6.40
C LEU A 26 1.72 16.08 6.62
N ILE A 27 0.92 15.80 5.60
CA ILE A 27 -0.02 14.66 5.57
C ILE A 27 0.32 13.80 4.37
N CYS A 28 0.40 12.48 4.55
CA CYS A 28 0.47 11.51 3.46
C CYS A 28 -0.92 10.89 3.18
N ARG A 29 -1.42 10.96 1.94
CA ARG A 29 -2.69 10.35 1.49
C ARG A 29 -2.51 9.78 0.09
N LEU A 30 -2.97 8.55 -0.13
CA LEU A 30 -3.04 7.91 -1.46
C LEU A 30 -1.71 7.97 -2.28
N GLY A 31 -0.56 7.99 -1.61
CA GLY A 31 0.75 8.08 -2.27
C GLY A 31 1.25 9.51 -2.54
N GLU A 32 0.54 10.52 -2.05
CA GLU A 32 0.96 11.93 -2.09
C GLU A 32 1.20 12.47 -0.68
N VAL A 33 2.14 13.40 -0.55
CA VAL A 33 2.45 14.17 0.65
C VAL A 33 2.07 15.62 0.41
N GLU A 34 1.15 16.14 1.22
CA GLU A 34 0.66 17.52 1.20
C GLU A 34 1.14 18.28 2.45
N CYS A 35 1.60 19.53 2.28
CA CYS A 35 1.85 20.45 3.37
C CYS A 35 0.58 21.24 3.72
N ARG A 36 0.06 21.08 4.93
CA ARG A 36 -1.12 21.83 5.40
C ARG A 36 -0.90 23.33 5.54
N SER A 37 0.36 23.77 5.66
CA SER A 37 0.68 25.17 5.90
C SER A 37 0.72 26.00 4.63
N CYS A 38 1.24 25.45 3.52
CA CYS A 38 1.37 26.19 2.25
C CYS A 38 0.68 25.52 1.05
N GLY A 39 0.16 24.30 1.21
CA GLY A 39 -0.52 23.55 0.14
C GLY A 39 0.39 22.87 -0.86
N ALA A 40 1.72 22.86 -0.65
CA ALA A 40 2.64 22.15 -1.53
C ALA A 40 2.37 20.64 -1.51
N VAL A 41 2.32 20.01 -2.69
CA VAL A 41 2.07 18.57 -2.87
C VAL A 41 3.27 17.93 -3.57
N ARG A 42 3.71 16.76 -3.08
CA ARG A 42 4.72 15.92 -3.72
C ARG A 42 4.33 14.46 -3.66
N LEU A 43 4.90 13.60 -4.50
CA LEU A 43 4.73 12.16 -4.34
C LEU A 43 5.41 11.69 -3.05
N ALA A 44 4.72 10.81 -2.30
CA ALA A 44 5.37 9.97 -1.31
C ALA A 44 6.37 9.08 -2.05
N GLY A 45 7.55 8.86 -1.46
CA GLY A 45 8.73 8.31 -2.12
C GLY A 45 8.46 7.11 -3.03
N SER A 46 9.33 6.93 -4.03
CA SER A 46 9.29 5.89 -5.06
C SER A 46 8.69 4.61 -4.51
N ARG A 47 7.46 4.30 -4.93
CA ARG A 47 6.83 3.00 -4.70
C ARG A 47 7.93 1.96 -5.00
N PRO A 48 8.43 1.18 -4.01
CA PRO A 48 9.20 0.01 -4.37
C PRO A 48 8.30 -0.73 -5.34
N GLU A 49 8.82 -1.06 -6.53
CA GLU A 49 8.08 -1.78 -7.56
C GLU A 49 7.13 -2.72 -6.86
N SER A 50 5.81 -2.49 -7.04
CA SER A 50 4.81 -3.32 -6.39
C SER A 50 5.28 -4.75 -6.64
N PRO A 51 5.54 -5.55 -5.59
CA PRO A 51 6.12 -6.87 -5.78
C PRO A 51 5.29 -7.52 -6.86
N ALA A 52 5.96 -7.88 -7.96
CA ALA A 52 5.30 -8.38 -9.15
C ALA A 52 4.27 -9.39 -8.65
N ARG A 53 2.98 -9.14 -8.95
CA ARG A 53 1.95 -10.10 -8.56
C ARG A 53 2.45 -11.44 -9.11
N PRO A 54 2.63 -12.48 -8.27
CA PRO A 54 3.07 -13.74 -8.79
C PRO A 54 2.05 -14.17 -9.85
N ASP A 55 2.50 -14.24 -11.10
CA ASP A 55 1.68 -14.67 -12.21
C ASP A 55 1.14 -16.07 -11.86
N GLY A 56 -0.17 -16.26 -11.94
CA GLY A 56 -0.81 -17.54 -11.63
C GLY A 56 -1.29 -17.73 -10.18
N LEU A 57 -1.19 -16.73 -9.29
CA LEU A 57 -1.81 -16.82 -7.95
C LEU A 57 -3.32 -17.11 -8.03
N ALA A 58 -4.00 -16.55 -9.02
CA ALA A 58 -5.43 -16.79 -9.25
C ALA A 58 -5.70 -18.27 -9.58
N ASP A 59 -4.86 -18.88 -10.43
CA ASP A 59 -4.97 -20.29 -10.81
C ASP A 59 -4.65 -21.22 -9.63
N GLU A 60 -3.66 -20.86 -8.81
CA GLU A 60 -3.31 -21.60 -7.58
C GLU A 60 -4.47 -21.59 -6.58
N VAL A 61 -5.07 -20.42 -6.35
CA VAL A 61 -6.24 -20.26 -5.47
C VAL A 61 -7.43 -21.03 -6.02
N ALA A 62 -7.70 -20.96 -7.33
CA ALA A 62 -8.79 -21.70 -7.96
C ALA A 62 -8.62 -23.22 -7.78
N ALA A 63 -7.41 -23.75 -8.01
CA ALA A 63 -7.11 -25.16 -7.80
C ALA A 63 -7.22 -25.58 -6.33
N ALA A 64 -6.84 -24.71 -5.39
CA ALA A 64 -6.99 -24.97 -3.96
C ALA A 64 -8.46 -25.04 -3.54
N LEU A 65 -9.29 -24.12 -4.04
CA LEU A 65 -10.72 -24.08 -3.76
C LEU A 65 -11.43 -25.33 -4.31
N ASP A 66 -11.12 -25.75 -5.53
CA ASP A 66 -11.70 -26.95 -6.15
C ASP A 66 -11.42 -28.22 -5.32
N ARG A 67 -10.18 -28.35 -4.80
CA ARG A 67 -9.80 -29.45 -3.91
C ARG A 67 -10.57 -29.44 -2.59
N VAL A 68 -10.83 -28.26 -2.00
CA VAL A 68 -11.56 -28.14 -0.73
C VAL A 68 -13.04 -28.44 -0.93
N LEU A 69 -13.65 -27.85 -1.95
CA LEU A 69 -15.07 -28.01 -2.26
C LEU A 69 -15.38 -29.44 -2.72
N GLY A 70 -14.53 -30.04 -3.56
CA GLY A 70 -14.66 -31.43 -4.00
C GLY A 70 -14.58 -32.46 -2.85
N ARG A 71 -13.80 -32.17 -1.80
CA ARG A 71 -13.78 -33.01 -0.58
C ARG A 71 -15.08 -32.92 0.21
N LEU A 72 -15.68 -31.73 0.29
CA LEU A 72 -16.96 -31.52 0.98
C LEU A 72 -18.12 -32.23 0.26
N THR A 73 -18.10 -32.30 -1.07
CA THR A 73 -19.11 -33.02 -1.85
C THR A 73 -18.89 -34.54 -1.90
N SER A 74 -17.67 -35.02 -1.62
CA SER A 74 -17.35 -36.46 -1.59
C SER A 74 -17.57 -37.11 -0.21
N HIS A 75 -17.97 -36.34 0.80
CA HIS A 75 -18.30 -36.81 2.16
C HIS A 75 -19.81 -36.74 2.46
N ALA A 76 -20.64 -36.56 1.42
CA ALA A 76 -22.10 -36.67 1.44
C ALA A 76 -22.52 -37.96 0.73
#